data_AF-A0A7Z9TED2-F1
#
_entry.id   AF-A0A7Z9TED2-F1
#
_cell.length_a   1.000
_cell.length_b   1.000
_cell.length_c   1.000
_cell.angle_alpha   90.00
_cell.angle_beta   90.00
_cell.angle_gamma   90.00
#
_symmetry.space_group_name_H-M   'P 1'
#
loop_
_entity.id
_entity.type
_entity.pdbx_description
1 polymer ?
#
loop_
_entity_poly.entity_id
_entity_poly.type
_entity_poly.pdbx_seq_one_letter_code
_entity_poly.pdbx_strand_id
1 'polypeptide(L)'
;VLVALDTMPGFWDVMEKRKMTNIIRNNWFYNGHVYVVPVYVNPEMIWYNKKMLDKLEVTKLPRTYSEFFTLLDQVCTTQKVYGLTVDISSKWYKRWFDYLTLYAAAAAGDPYINVKEKEALFDNQAGTAVTEFFFNVFEKGYAPRFDIQDGFQKEMFLASIKGAGDITRTKRMYPDLEYVIAPLVVPDYYPVNAPVYTLAESKGMVLFNTSRKKGESWDFMKWYFSGGHDSLWLELTNFLPAREDLIDNPIFIEYFNDNPDIKLYAEALDFSVPLVLTPQTVEIQTILNRELWQPIIFGLKSPAIASRDANQTIQRILKSGP
;
A
#
# COMPACT_ATOMS: atom_id res chain seq x y z
N VAL A 1 19.15 -10.30 16.24
CA VAL A 1 19.09 -11.56 15.47
C VAL A 1 17.80 -12.28 15.81
N LEU A 2 17.01 -12.64 14.80
CA LEU A 2 15.72 -13.33 14.95
C LEU A 2 15.92 -14.84 14.75
N VAL A 3 14.99 -15.64 15.27
CA VAL A 3 14.90 -17.08 15.00
C VAL A 3 14.35 -17.28 13.59
N ALA A 4 14.93 -18.20 12.83
CA ALA A 4 14.35 -18.69 11.58
C ALA A 4 13.11 -19.54 11.92
N LEU A 5 11.93 -18.95 11.82
CA LEU A 5 10.66 -19.55 12.26
C LEU A 5 10.32 -20.80 11.46
N ASP A 6 10.71 -20.87 10.19
CA ASP A 6 10.56 -22.05 9.32
C ASP A 6 11.27 -23.30 9.84
N THR A 7 12.25 -23.13 10.74
CA THR A 7 12.97 -24.22 11.40
C THR A 7 12.30 -24.70 12.69
N MET A 8 11.25 -24.01 13.16
CA MET A 8 10.56 -24.37 14.39
C MET A 8 9.63 -25.57 14.18
N PRO A 9 9.49 -26.47 15.18
CA PRO A 9 8.66 -27.67 15.03
C PRO A 9 7.21 -27.34 14.66
N GLY A 10 6.72 -27.96 13.58
CA GLY A 10 5.34 -27.81 13.10
C GLY A 10 5.03 -26.47 12.41
N PHE A 11 6.04 -25.69 12.03
CA PHE A 11 5.83 -24.39 11.36
C PHE A 11 4.92 -24.50 10.13
N TRP A 12 5.25 -25.40 9.21
CA TRP A 12 4.49 -25.56 7.96
C TRP A 12 3.08 -26.11 8.20
N ASP A 13 2.90 -26.98 9.19
CA ASP A 13 1.57 -27.49 9.57
C ASP A 13 0.64 -26.33 10.01
N VAL A 14 1.18 -25.36 10.74
CA VAL A 14 0.42 -24.16 11.15
C VAL A 14 0.09 -23.27 9.96
N MET A 15 1.06 -23.03 9.07
CA MET A 15 0.85 -22.19 7.87
C MET A 15 -0.15 -22.84 6.90
N GLU A 16 -0.12 -24.16 6.76
CA GLU A 16 -1.09 -24.91 5.94
C GLU A 16 -2.48 -24.84 6.56
N LYS A 17 -2.59 -25.10 7.87
CA LYS A 17 -3.87 -25.04 8.59
C LYS A 17 -4.51 -23.64 8.54
N ARG A 18 -3.71 -22.57 8.62
CA ARG A 18 -4.20 -21.18 8.53
C ARG A 18 -4.37 -20.68 7.09
N LYS A 19 -4.07 -21.49 6.06
CA LYS A 19 -4.13 -21.06 4.65
C LYS A 19 -3.24 -19.84 4.38
N MET A 20 -1.95 -19.97 4.72
CA MET A 20 -0.94 -18.91 4.54
C MET A 20 0.25 -19.37 3.71
N THR A 21 0.21 -20.56 3.13
CA THR A 21 1.42 -21.20 2.62
C THR A 21 2.02 -20.41 1.46
N ASN A 22 1.21 -19.93 0.52
CA ASN A 22 1.74 -19.15 -0.60
C ASN A 22 2.05 -17.71 -0.18
N ILE A 23 1.31 -17.13 0.76
CA ILE A 23 1.68 -15.83 1.37
C ILE A 23 3.12 -15.89 1.87
N ILE A 24 3.47 -16.90 2.69
CA ILE A 24 4.82 -17.07 3.22
C ILE A 24 5.83 -17.33 2.09
N ARG A 25 5.56 -18.31 1.22
CA ARG A 25 6.50 -18.73 0.17
C ARG A 25 6.84 -17.63 -0.82
N ASN A 26 5.89 -16.80 -1.17
CA ASN A 26 6.07 -15.79 -2.20
C ASN A 26 6.75 -14.53 -1.66
N ASN A 27 6.55 -14.20 -0.38
CA ASN A 27 6.80 -12.84 0.10
C ASN A 27 7.65 -12.72 1.38
N TRP A 28 7.80 -13.79 2.17
CA TRP A 28 8.37 -13.70 3.53
C TRP A 28 9.70 -14.42 3.73
N PHE A 29 10.31 -14.91 2.64
CA PHE A 29 11.66 -15.47 2.66
C PHE A 29 12.71 -14.37 2.59
N TYR A 30 13.63 -14.38 3.55
CA TYR A 30 14.84 -13.57 3.55
C TYR A 30 16.05 -14.48 3.75
N ASN A 31 16.99 -14.47 2.79
CA ASN A 31 18.19 -15.33 2.83
C ASN A 31 17.87 -16.81 3.10
N GLY A 32 16.79 -17.33 2.50
CA GLY A 32 16.40 -18.74 2.60
C GLY A 32 15.58 -19.12 3.84
N HIS A 33 15.27 -18.17 4.72
CA HIS A 33 14.49 -18.43 5.96
C HIS A 33 13.33 -17.45 6.14
N VAL A 34 12.39 -17.82 7.00
CA VAL A 34 11.23 -16.99 7.37
C VAL A 34 11.45 -16.45 8.78
N TYR A 35 11.52 -15.13 8.94
CA TYR A 35 11.77 -14.49 10.24
C TYR A 35 10.53 -13.80 10.84
N VAL A 36 9.47 -13.69 10.05
CA VAL A 36 8.22 -13.02 10.41
C VAL A 36 7.06 -13.91 9.95
N VAL A 37 6.08 -14.15 10.82
CA VAL A 37 4.77 -14.66 10.40
C VAL A 37 3.80 -13.49 10.36
N PRO A 38 3.29 -13.08 9.18
CA PRO A 38 2.39 -11.95 9.08
C PRO A 38 1.09 -12.23 9.84
N VAL A 39 0.65 -11.23 10.59
CA VAL A 39 -0.64 -11.25 11.28
C VAL A 39 -1.71 -10.71 10.36
N TYR A 40 -1.42 -9.59 9.69
CA TYR A 40 -2.34 -8.88 8.81
C TYR A 40 -1.67 -8.44 7.50
N VAL A 41 -2.50 -8.19 6.49
CA VAL A 41 -2.12 -7.59 5.20
C VAL A 41 -3.18 -6.56 4.82
N ASN A 42 -2.83 -5.28 4.72
CA ASN A 42 -3.76 -4.21 4.38
C ASN A 42 -3.38 -3.58 3.04
N PRO A 43 -4.10 -3.90 1.95
CA PRO A 43 -3.92 -3.22 0.70
C PRO A 43 -4.36 -1.76 0.79
N GLU A 44 -3.75 -0.91 -0.02
CA GLU A 44 -4.14 0.49 -0.20
C GLU A 44 -5.12 0.62 -1.38
N MET A 45 -6.15 1.44 -1.25
CA MET A 45 -7.12 1.74 -2.30
C MET A 45 -7.36 3.24 -2.37
N ILE A 46 -7.97 3.73 -3.45
CA ILE A 46 -8.31 5.15 -3.57
C ILE A 46 -9.75 5.38 -3.09
N TRP A 47 -9.93 6.38 -2.25
CA TRP A 47 -11.24 6.85 -1.83
C TRP A 47 -11.57 8.13 -2.58
N TYR A 48 -12.82 8.27 -2.98
CA TYR A 48 -13.38 9.47 -3.58
C TYR A 48 -14.47 10.05 -2.69
N ASN A 49 -14.52 11.36 -2.52
CA ASN A 49 -15.62 12.05 -1.84
C ASN A 49 -16.90 11.90 -2.69
N LYS A 50 -17.89 11.19 -2.16
CA LYS A 50 -19.10 10.83 -2.90
C LYS A 50 -19.91 12.07 -3.28
N LYS A 51 -20.05 13.03 -2.37
CA LYS A 51 -20.79 14.28 -2.62
C LYS A 51 -20.20 15.10 -3.76
N MET A 52 -18.87 15.14 -3.89
CA MET A 52 -18.21 15.81 -5.01
C MET A 52 -18.46 15.10 -6.35
N LEU A 53 -18.48 13.76 -6.35
CA LEU A 53 -18.83 12.95 -7.52
C LEU A 53 -20.29 13.16 -7.93
N ASP A 54 -21.22 13.09 -6.96
CA ASP A 54 -22.65 13.25 -7.17
C ASP A 54 -22.97 14.63 -7.78
N LYS A 55 -22.29 15.69 -7.33
CA LYS A 55 -22.46 17.05 -7.87
C LYS A 55 -22.05 17.20 -9.34
N LEU A 56 -21.15 16.34 -9.82
CA LEU A 56 -20.74 16.28 -11.22
C LEU A 56 -21.45 15.16 -11.99
N GLU A 57 -22.38 14.45 -11.36
CA GLU A 57 -23.10 13.32 -11.95
C GLU A 57 -22.15 12.23 -12.49
N VAL A 58 -21.03 12.00 -11.78
CA VAL A 58 -20.02 11.01 -12.18
C VAL A 58 -20.56 9.60 -11.94
N THR A 59 -20.92 8.92 -13.02
CA THR A 59 -21.46 7.55 -12.99
C THR A 59 -20.39 6.47 -13.18
N LYS A 60 -19.20 6.84 -13.67
CA LYS A 60 -18.06 5.95 -13.85
C LYS A 60 -16.80 6.59 -13.30
N LEU A 61 -16.16 5.91 -12.35
CA LEU A 61 -14.88 6.35 -11.79
C LEU A 61 -13.76 6.23 -12.84
N PRO A 62 -12.76 7.12 -12.77
CA PRO A 62 -11.63 7.08 -13.68
C PRO A 62 -10.78 5.84 -13.39
N ARG A 63 -10.38 5.16 -14.45
CA ARG A 63 -9.46 4.03 -14.39
C ARG A 63 -8.04 4.47 -14.69
N THR A 64 -7.87 5.33 -15.69
CA THR A 64 -6.53 5.73 -16.14
C THR A 64 -6.11 7.10 -15.60
N TYR A 65 -4.82 7.41 -15.70
CA TYR A 65 -4.30 8.73 -15.33
C TYR A 65 -4.97 9.85 -16.13
N SER A 66 -5.15 9.70 -17.44
CA SER A 66 -5.82 10.71 -18.27
C SER A 66 -7.28 10.92 -17.86
N GLU A 67 -8.01 9.85 -17.57
CA GLU A 67 -9.39 9.93 -17.06
C GLU A 67 -9.44 10.62 -15.69
N PHE A 68 -8.49 10.29 -14.80
CA PHE A 68 -8.42 10.91 -13.48
C PHE A 68 -8.10 12.40 -13.57
N PHE A 69 -7.13 12.80 -14.39
CA PHE A 69 -6.82 14.21 -14.60
C PHE A 69 -8.01 14.98 -15.19
N THR A 70 -8.78 14.37 -16.10
CA THR A 70 -10.02 14.97 -16.61
C THR A 70 -11.03 15.23 -15.48
N LEU A 71 -11.19 14.27 -14.56
CA LEU A 71 -12.05 14.44 -13.39
C LEU A 71 -11.50 15.52 -12.43
N LEU A 72 -10.19 15.56 -12.21
CA LEU A 72 -9.54 16.58 -11.37
C LEU A 72 -9.77 18.00 -11.93
N ASP A 73 -9.56 18.19 -13.23
CA ASP A 73 -9.80 19.45 -13.94
C ASP A 73 -11.22 19.97 -13.67
N GLN A 74 -12.22 19.09 -13.79
CA GLN A 74 -13.62 19.42 -13.57
C GLN A 74 -13.91 19.76 -12.11
N VAL A 75 -13.52 18.90 -11.17
CA VAL A 75 -13.83 19.07 -9.73
C VAL A 75 -13.11 20.30 -9.16
N CYS A 76 -11.81 20.44 -9.39
CA CYS A 76 -11.02 21.53 -8.83
C CYS A 76 -11.50 22.90 -9.33
N THR A 77 -11.84 23.01 -10.61
CA THR A 77 -12.31 24.27 -11.20
C THR A 77 -13.71 24.65 -10.73
N THR A 78 -14.65 23.69 -10.75
CA THR A 78 -16.07 23.98 -10.49
C THR A 78 -16.40 24.06 -9.01
N GLN A 79 -15.68 23.32 -8.16
CA GLN A 79 -16.00 23.19 -6.74
C GLN A 79 -15.01 23.91 -5.82
N LYS A 80 -13.90 24.43 -6.36
CA LYS A 80 -12.85 25.15 -5.61
C LYS A 80 -12.25 24.31 -4.47
N VAL A 81 -12.01 23.04 -4.75
CA VAL A 81 -11.39 22.05 -3.85
C VAL A 81 -10.10 21.51 -4.47
N TYR A 82 -9.30 20.79 -3.69
CA TYR A 82 -8.15 20.07 -4.20
C TYR A 82 -8.57 18.71 -4.78
N GLY A 83 -7.71 18.15 -5.63
CA GLY A 83 -7.95 16.90 -6.33
C GLY A 83 -7.52 15.68 -5.51
N LEU A 84 -6.24 15.59 -5.17
CA LEU A 84 -5.67 14.41 -4.52
C LEU A 84 -4.91 14.79 -3.26
N THR A 85 -5.14 14.06 -2.17
CA THR A 85 -4.35 14.16 -0.95
C THR A 85 -2.96 13.57 -1.21
N VAL A 86 -1.90 14.36 -1.03
CA VAL A 86 -0.51 13.94 -1.25
C VAL A 86 0.38 14.40 -0.09
N ASP A 87 1.15 13.49 0.50
CA ASP A 87 2.04 13.80 1.63
C ASP A 87 3.35 14.44 1.13
N ILE A 88 3.52 15.73 1.37
CA ILE A 88 4.71 16.47 0.92
C ILE A 88 5.94 16.31 1.83
N SER A 89 5.85 15.53 2.91
CA SER A 89 6.93 15.44 3.89
C SER A 89 8.08 14.57 3.38
N SER A 90 9.27 14.81 3.94
CA SER A 90 10.47 13.99 3.74
C SER A 90 10.54 12.77 4.65
N LYS A 91 9.45 12.42 5.35
CA LYS A 91 9.38 11.22 6.20
C LYS A 91 9.57 9.99 5.32
N TRP A 92 10.59 9.18 5.63
CA TRP A 92 11.01 8.07 4.78
C TRP A 92 9.87 7.09 4.47
N TYR A 93 9.01 6.76 5.44
CA TYR A 93 7.97 5.74 5.27
C TYR A 93 6.74 6.21 4.48
N LYS A 94 6.60 7.52 4.20
CA LYS A 94 5.38 8.06 3.60
C LYS A 94 5.17 7.63 2.15
N ARG A 95 6.24 7.27 1.45
CA ARG A 95 6.19 6.82 0.05
C ARG A 95 5.45 5.51 -0.14
N TRP A 96 5.30 4.70 0.91
CA TRP A 96 4.44 3.52 0.91
C TRP A 96 2.94 3.81 0.81
N PHE A 97 2.50 5.06 0.99
CA PHE A 97 1.08 5.42 1.00
C PHE A 97 0.71 6.36 -0.15
N ASP A 98 1.66 6.63 -1.06
CA ASP A 98 1.45 7.43 -2.27
C ASP A 98 2.20 6.85 -3.48
N TYR A 99 3.49 7.18 -3.62
CA TYR A 99 4.31 6.90 -4.78
C TYR A 99 4.49 5.40 -5.02
N LEU A 100 4.89 4.64 -4.00
CA LEU A 100 5.15 3.20 -4.15
C LEU A 100 3.86 2.39 -4.32
N THR A 101 2.74 2.91 -3.79
CA THR A 101 1.40 2.36 -4.02
C THR A 101 0.99 2.50 -5.48
N LEU A 102 1.13 3.70 -6.07
CA LEU A 102 0.87 3.88 -7.49
C LEU A 102 1.90 3.19 -8.39
N TYR A 103 3.14 3.04 -7.94
CA TYR A 103 4.14 2.23 -8.63
C TYR A 103 3.69 0.77 -8.75
N ALA A 104 3.26 0.15 -7.65
CA ALA A 104 2.76 -1.22 -7.66
C ALA A 104 1.62 -1.41 -8.67
N ALA A 105 0.70 -0.44 -8.75
CA ALA A 105 -0.37 -0.43 -9.74
C ALA A 105 0.17 -0.31 -11.17
N ALA A 106 1.01 0.70 -11.45
CA ALA A 106 1.56 0.98 -12.77
C ALA A 106 2.43 -0.17 -13.31
N ALA A 107 3.16 -0.85 -12.43
CA ALA A 107 4.07 -1.93 -12.75
C ALA A 107 3.39 -3.32 -12.77
N ALA A 108 2.06 -3.39 -12.62
CA ALA A 108 1.33 -4.66 -12.52
C ALA A 108 1.89 -5.62 -11.46
N GLY A 109 2.32 -5.07 -10.32
CA GLY A 109 2.89 -5.81 -9.21
C GLY A 109 4.41 -6.06 -9.31
N ASP A 110 5.07 -5.69 -10.41
CA ASP A 110 6.53 -5.78 -10.48
C ASP A 110 7.19 -4.88 -9.41
N PRO A 111 8.27 -5.33 -8.76
CA PRO A 111 8.86 -4.62 -7.64
C PRO A 111 9.61 -3.36 -8.10
N TYR A 112 9.62 -2.32 -7.27
CA TYR A 112 10.42 -1.11 -7.52
C TYR A 112 11.92 -1.30 -7.26
N ILE A 113 12.30 -2.40 -6.58
CA ILE A 113 13.68 -2.82 -6.33
C ILE A 113 13.78 -4.33 -6.51
N ASN A 114 14.75 -4.75 -7.32
CA ASN A 114 15.21 -6.13 -7.36
C ASN A 114 16.37 -6.30 -6.39
N VAL A 115 16.10 -6.84 -5.20
CA VAL A 115 17.10 -7.01 -4.12
C VAL A 115 18.21 -7.98 -4.54
N LYS A 116 17.86 -9.04 -5.28
CA LYS A 116 18.81 -10.08 -5.70
C LYS A 116 19.83 -9.53 -6.71
N GLU A 117 19.34 -8.82 -7.71
CA GLU A 117 20.18 -8.22 -8.75
C GLU A 117 20.77 -6.85 -8.32
N LYS A 118 20.37 -6.35 -7.14
CA LYS A 118 20.78 -5.05 -6.60
C LYS A 118 20.44 -3.91 -7.57
N GLU A 119 19.22 -3.95 -8.10
CA GLU A 119 18.71 -2.97 -9.07
C GLU A 119 17.55 -2.17 -8.49
N ALA A 120 17.58 -0.86 -8.75
CA ALA A 120 16.43 0.00 -8.57
C ALA A 120 15.72 0.14 -9.92
N LEU A 121 14.40 0.35 -9.90
CA LEU A 121 13.56 0.37 -11.09
C LEU A 121 12.67 1.62 -11.15
N PHE A 122 13.18 2.77 -10.69
CA PHE A 122 12.44 4.04 -10.65
C PHE A 122 12.46 4.79 -11.98
N ASP A 123 13.37 4.47 -12.90
CA ASP A 123 13.48 5.07 -14.23
C ASP A 123 12.92 4.18 -15.35
N ASN A 124 12.24 3.08 -15.01
CA ASN A 124 11.48 2.29 -15.98
C ASN A 124 10.17 3.01 -16.39
N GLN A 125 9.39 2.38 -17.27
CA GLN A 125 8.12 2.93 -17.76
C GLN A 125 7.11 3.22 -16.63
N ALA A 126 7.02 2.35 -15.62
CA ALA A 126 6.13 2.52 -14.48
C ALA A 126 6.57 3.67 -13.56
N GLY A 127 7.85 3.67 -13.17
CA GLY A 127 8.44 4.69 -12.31
C GLY A 127 8.35 6.08 -12.94
N THR A 128 8.65 6.20 -14.23
CA THR A 128 8.54 7.47 -14.95
C THR A 128 7.09 7.95 -15.02
N ALA A 129 6.14 7.06 -15.36
CA ALA A 129 4.72 7.42 -15.42
C ALA A 129 4.16 7.90 -14.06
N VAL A 130 4.54 7.25 -12.95
CA VAL A 130 4.13 7.67 -11.60
C VAL A 130 4.78 8.99 -11.19
N THR A 131 6.06 9.18 -11.52
CA THR A 131 6.75 10.45 -11.27
C THR A 131 6.09 11.60 -12.04
N GLU A 132 5.74 11.39 -13.31
CA GLU A 132 5.02 12.36 -14.14
C GLU A 132 3.63 12.65 -13.59
N PHE A 133 2.90 11.62 -13.15
CA PHE A 133 1.60 11.77 -12.51
C PHE A 133 1.68 12.72 -11.31
N PHE A 134 2.56 12.46 -10.34
CA PHE A 134 2.67 13.32 -9.16
C PHE A 134 3.20 14.72 -9.49
N PHE A 135 4.17 14.84 -10.41
CA PHE A 135 4.63 16.14 -10.88
C PHE A 135 3.46 16.97 -11.43
N ASN A 136 2.63 16.39 -12.28
CA ASN A 136 1.48 17.06 -12.88
C ASN A 136 0.38 17.39 -11.85
N VAL A 137 0.18 16.56 -10.83
CA VAL A 137 -0.73 16.87 -9.71
C VAL A 137 -0.33 18.16 -9.01
N PHE A 138 0.97 18.41 -8.80
CA PHE A 138 1.46 19.65 -8.17
C PHE A 138 1.59 20.83 -9.14
N GLU A 139 1.97 20.58 -10.40
CA GLU A 139 2.10 21.61 -11.43
C GLU A 139 0.74 22.25 -11.72
N LYS A 140 -0.30 21.43 -11.86
CA LYS A 140 -1.68 21.87 -12.12
C LYS A 140 -2.42 22.37 -10.87
N GLY A 141 -1.79 22.30 -9.69
CA GLY A 141 -2.39 22.76 -8.43
C GLY A 141 -3.47 21.85 -7.85
N TYR A 142 -3.56 20.59 -8.28
CA TYR A 142 -4.51 19.63 -7.72
C TYR A 142 -4.14 19.13 -6.33
N ALA A 143 -2.89 19.31 -5.90
CA ALA A 143 -2.50 19.15 -4.51
C ALA A 143 -1.75 20.41 -4.02
N PRO A 144 -1.99 20.87 -2.78
CA PRO A 144 -1.24 21.97 -2.21
C PRO A 144 0.19 21.54 -1.86
N ARG A 145 1.10 22.52 -1.80
CA ARG A 145 2.47 22.34 -1.30
C ARG A 145 2.59 22.60 0.21
N PHE A 146 1.51 22.38 0.94
CA PHE A 146 1.45 22.44 2.40
C PHE A 146 0.50 21.35 2.91
N ASP A 147 0.68 20.93 4.16
CA ASP A 147 -0.16 19.89 4.75
C ASP A 147 -1.53 20.45 5.18
N ILE A 148 -2.58 19.65 4.97
CA ILE A 148 -3.94 19.94 5.42
C ILE A 148 -4.43 18.75 6.23
N GLN A 149 -4.38 18.90 7.55
CA GLN A 149 -4.80 17.84 8.46
C GLN A 149 -6.26 17.45 8.25
N ASP A 150 -6.48 16.15 7.99
CA ASP A 150 -7.77 15.53 7.71
C ASP A 150 -8.53 16.22 6.54
N GLY A 151 -7.79 16.73 5.54
CA GLY A 151 -8.36 17.49 4.43
C GLY A 151 -9.41 16.71 3.62
N PHE A 152 -9.18 15.42 3.36
CA PHE A 152 -10.17 14.57 2.68
C PHE A 152 -11.47 14.45 3.49
N GLN A 153 -11.35 14.18 4.79
CA GLN A 153 -12.50 14.04 5.69
C GLN A 153 -13.27 15.35 5.90
N LYS A 154 -12.58 16.49 5.77
CA LYS A 154 -13.19 17.83 5.78
C LYS A 154 -13.72 18.26 4.41
N GLU A 155 -13.84 17.33 3.47
CA GLU A 155 -14.33 17.56 2.10
C GLU A 155 -13.55 18.65 1.35
N MET A 156 -12.24 18.77 1.58
CA MET A 156 -11.35 19.70 0.88
C MET A 156 -10.63 19.05 -0.31
N PHE A 157 -10.69 17.72 -0.41
CA PHE A 157 -10.05 16.93 -1.47
C PHE A 157 -11.06 15.98 -2.09
N LEU A 158 -11.02 15.83 -3.41
CA LEU A 158 -11.80 14.81 -4.11
C LEU A 158 -11.35 13.41 -3.71
N ALA A 159 -10.04 13.15 -3.66
CA ALA A 159 -9.51 11.81 -3.51
C ALA A 159 -8.38 11.69 -2.48
N SER A 160 -8.23 10.50 -1.91
CA SER A 160 -7.13 10.11 -1.03
C SER A 160 -6.86 8.61 -1.14
N ILE A 161 -5.60 8.22 -1.20
CA ILE A 161 -5.19 6.81 -1.05
C ILE A 161 -5.24 6.46 0.45
N LYS A 162 -5.85 5.31 0.78
CA LYS A 162 -6.14 4.85 2.16
C LYS A 162 -6.17 3.33 2.25
N GLY A 163 -5.82 2.81 3.44
CA GLY A 163 -5.93 1.40 3.78
C GLY A 163 -7.20 1.09 4.56
N ALA A 164 -7.54 -0.20 4.70
CA ALA A 164 -8.75 -0.64 5.41
C ALA A 164 -8.86 -0.09 6.85
N GLY A 165 -7.73 0.10 7.54
CA GLY A 165 -7.70 0.67 8.90
C GLY A 165 -8.17 2.11 9.01
N ASP A 166 -8.18 2.88 7.91
CA ASP A 166 -8.71 4.24 7.90
C ASP A 166 -10.23 4.28 8.08
N ILE A 167 -10.96 3.19 7.75
CA ILE A 167 -12.42 3.11 7.83
C ILE A 167 -12.88 3.31 9.27
N THR A 168 -12.27 2.59 10.22
CA THR A 168 -12.65 2.65 11.64
C THR A 168 -12.49 4.07 12.19
N ARG A 169 -11.34 4.70 11.92
CA ARG A 169 -11.06 6.05 12.40
C ARG A 169 -12.00 7.06 11.74
N THR A 170 -12.20 6.93 10.43
CA THR A 170 -13.01 7.86 9.64
C THR A 170 -14.48 7.78 10.06
N LYS A 171 -15.08 6.60 10.14
CA LYS A 171 -16.46 6.40 10.61
C LYS A 171 -16.68 6.93 12.03
N ARG A 172 -15.69 6.80 12.92
CA ARG A 172 -15.78 7.31 14.30
C ARG A 172 -15.65 8.83 14.39
N MET A 173 -14.74 9.43 13.64
CA MET A 173 -14.42 10.87 13.75
C MET A 173 -15.23 11.75 12.81
N TYR A 174 -15.68 11.20 11.68
CA TYR A 174 -16.38 11.88 10.58
C TYR A 174 -17.54 10.99 10.08
N PRO A 175 -18.54 10.71 10.93
CA PRO A 175 -19.60 9.75 10.62
C PRO A 175 -20.46 10.14 9.42
N ASP A 176 -20.50 11.43 9.08
CA ASP A 176 -21.28 11.96 7.96
C ASP A 176 -20.52 11.97 6.63
N LEU A 177 -19.23 11.59 6.63
CA LEU A 177 -18.44 11.54 5.39
C LEU A 177 -18.88 10.34 4.55
N GLU A 178 -19.45 10.62 3.39
CA GLU A 178 -19.71 9.61 2.36
C GLU A 178 -18.54 9.55 1.36
N TYR A 179 -18.07 8.34 1.08
CA TYR A 179 -17.00 8.09 0.13
C TYR A 179 -17.27 6.85 -0.72
N VAL A 180 -16.55 6.74 -1.84
CA VAL A 180 -16.53 5.55 -2.70
C VAL A 180 -15.11 5.00 -2.72
N ILE A 181 -14.95 3.71 -2.46
CA ILE A 181 -13.66 3.02 -2.53
C ILE A 181 -13.53 2.38 -3.92
N ALA A 182 -12.37 2.53 -4.55
CA ALA A 182 -12.07 1.92 -5.84
C ALA A 182 -10.61 1.46 -5.93
N PRO A 183 -10.29 0.56 -6.88
CA PRO A 183 -8.91 0.26 -7.24
C PRO A 183 -8.16 1.53 -7.66
N LEU A 184 -6.83 1.50 -7.51
CA LEU A 184 -5.97 2.61 -7.89
C LEU A 184 -6.11 2.95 -9.39
N VAL A 185 -5.84 4.21 -9.72
CA VAL A 185 -5.70 4.63 -11.12
C VAL A 185 -4.38 4.10 -11.69
N VAL A 186 -4.38 3.79 -12.98
CA VAL A 186 -3.22 3.22 -13.68
C VAL A 186 -2.81 4.08 -14.88
N PRO A 187 -1.58 3.93 -15.41
CA PRO A 187 -1.19 4.61 -16.64
C PRO A 187 -2.08 4.23 -17.84
N ASP A 188 -2.15 5.09 -18.85
CA ASP A 188 -3.00 4.85 -20.03
C ASP A 188 -2.57 3.61 -20.85
N TYR A 189 -1.31 3.17 -20.72
CA TYR A 189 -0.82 1.95 -21.36
C TYR A 189 -1.25 0.66 -20.64
N TYR A 190 -1.84 0.76 -19.44
CA TYR A 190 -2.19 -0.41 -18.64
C TYR A 190 -3.32 -1.21 -19.32
N PRO A 191 -3.28 -2.55 -19.33
CA PRO A 191 -4.29 -3.33 -20.03
C PRO A 191 -5.71 -3.09 -19.48
N VAL A 192 -6.65 -2.78 -20.38
CA VAL A 192 -8.00 -2.27 -20.04
C VAL A 192 -8.74 -3.13 -19.01
N ASN A 193 -8.64 -4.46 -19.10
CA ASN A 193 -9.36 -5.40 -18.22
C ASN A 193 -8.44 -6.14 -17.24
N ALA A 194 -7.17 -5.75 -17.12
CA ALA A 194 -6.29 -6.37 -16.14
C ALA A 194 -6.66 -5.92 -14.72
N PRO A 195 -6.58 -6.83 -13.73
CA PRO A 195 -6.73 -6.46 -12.32
C PRO A 195 -5.66 -5.43 -11.93
N VAL A 196 -6.00 -4.51 -11.04
CA VAL A 196 -5.08 -3.46 -10.61
C VAL A 196 -4.37 -3.90 -9.35
N TYR A 197 -3.04 -3.90 -9.41
CA TYR A 197 -2.21 -4.21 -8.26
C TYR A 197 -2.13 -3.03 -7.30
N THR A 198 -1.86 -3.33 -6.03
CA THR A 198 -1.63 -2.31 -5.01
C THR A 198 -0.57 -2.75 -4.02
N LEU A 199 0.05 -1.78 -3.34
CA LEU A 199 0.92 -2.08 -2.21
C LEU A 199 0.07 -2.44 -0.99
N ALA A 200 0.50 -3.43 -0.22
CA ALA A 200 -0.09 -3.74 1.07
C ALA A 200 0.91 -3.58 2.21
N GLU A 201 0.50 -2.81 3.22
CA GLU A 201 1.18 -2.79 4.50
C GLU A 201 0.92 -4.12 5.21
N SER A 202 1.97 -4.78 5.68
CA SER A 202 1.85 -5.99 6.48
C SER A 202 2.79 -5.95 7.67
N LYS A 203 2.32 -6.50 8.79
CA LYS A 203 3.13 -6.70 10.00
C LYS A 203 2.87 -8.07 10.57
N GLY A 204 3.83 -8.56 11.33
CA GLY A 204 3.80 -9.91 11.85
C GLY A 204 4.54 -10.10 13.16
N MET A 205 4.47 -11.33 13.64
CA MET A 205 5.15 -11.77 14.84
C MET A 205 6.56 -12.25 14.50
N VAL A 206 7.51 -11.91 15.38
CA VAL A 206 8.90 -12.35 15.32
C VAL A 206 9.30 -13.00 16.63
N LEU A 207 10.30 -13.88 16.59
CA LEU A 207 10.90 -14.46 17.78
C LEU A 207 12.37 -14.05 17.88
N PHE A 208 12.74 -13.37 18.97
CA PHE A 208 14.12 -12.97 19.21
C PHE A 208 14.98 -14.19 19.57
N ASN A 209 16.15 -14.31 18.92
CA ASN A 209 17.08 -15.40 19.22
C ASN A 209 17.69 -15.29 20.63
N THR A 210 17.60 -14.13 21.28
CA THR A 210 18.04 -13.91 22.66
C THR A 210 17.01 -14.34 23.71
N SER A 211 15.79 -14.70 23.32
CA SER A 211 14.76 -15.16 24.27
C SER A 211 15.22 -16.43 24.99
N ARG A 212 15.00 -16.46 26.31
CA ARG A 212 15.19 -17.67 27.16
C ARG A 212 13.97 -18.60 27.14
N LYS A 213 12.90 -18.20 26.45
CA LYS A 213 11.57 -18.84 26.44
C LYS A 213 11.10 -19.16 25.02
N LYS A 214 12.03 -19.59 24.15
CA LYS A 214 11.75 -19.79 22.72
C LYS A 214 10.66 -20.83 22.47
N GLY A 215 10.67 -21.93 23.22
CA GLY A 215 9.67 -22.99 23.11
C GLY A 215 8.28 -22.46 23.47
N GLU A 216 8.15 -21.83 24.64
CA GLU A 216 6.87 -21.28 25.10
C GLU A 216 6.37 -20.13 24.22
N SER A 217 7.26 -19.26 23.72
CA SER A 217 6.91 -18.22 22.76
C SER A 217 6.43 -18.80 21.43
N TRP A 218 7.05 -19.89 20.96
CA TRP A 218 6.59 -20.59 19.76
C TRP A 218 5.24 -21.28 19.98
N ASP A 219 5.04 -21.91 21.13
CA ASP A 219 3.74 -22.50 21.49
C ASP A 219 2.63 -21.45 21.51
N PHE A 220 2.91 -20.24 22.02
CA PHE A 220 1.98 -19.11 21.94
C PHE A 220 1.68 -18.72 20.49
N MET A 221 2.70 -18.59 19.62
CA MET A 221 2.48 -18.27 18.20
C MET A 221 1.62 -19.34 17.52
N LYS A 222 1.88 -20.64 17.76
CA LYS A 222 1.04 -21.72 17.24
C LYS A 222 -0.40 -21.62 17.75
N TRP A 223 -0.60 -21.36 19.04
CA TRP A 223 -1.93 -21.17 19.62
C TRP A 223 -2.67 -20.00 18.95
N TYR A 224 -2.00 -18.87 18.75
CA TYR A 224 -2.58 -17.70 18.08
C TYR A 224 -3.03 -18.04 16.65
N PHE A 225 -2.15 -18.61 15.83
CA PHE A 225 -2.42 -18.89 14.41
C PHE A 225 -3.26 -20.14 14.15
N SER A 226 -3.51 -20.99 15.15
CA SER A 226 -4.31 -22.22 14.97
C SER A 226 -5.76 -22.10 15.42
N GLY A 227 -6.16 -20.96 16.00
CA GLY A 227 -7.51 -20.69 16.52
C GLY A 227 -8.32 -19.71 15.67
N GLY A 228 -9.60 -19.53 16.03
CA GLY A 228 -10.52 -18.55 15.42
C GLY A 228 -10.27 -17.09 15.83
N HIS A 229 -9.05 -16.75 16.24
CA HIS A 229 -8.71 -15.40 16.71
C HIS A 229 -8.79 -14.35 15.59
N ASP A 230 -8.75 -14.79 14.33
CA ASP A 230 -8.83 -13.93 13.16
C ASP A 230 -10.16 -13.18 13.08
N SER A 231 -11.29 -13.77 13.48
CA SER A 231 -12.59 -13.09 13.48
C SER A 231 -12.60 -11.94 14.50
N LEU A 232 -12.15 -12.20 15.73
CA LEU A 232 -12.04 -11.15 16.76
C LEU A 232 -11.02 -10.07 16.36
N TRP A 233 -9.90 -10.45 15.74
CA TRP A 233 -8.93 -9.50 15.21
C TRP A 233 -9.56 -8.57 14.17
N LEU A 234 -10.28 -9.15 13.20
CA LEU A 234 -10.92 -8.40 12.13
C LEU A 234 -12.01 -7.48 12.67
N GLU A 235 -12.86 -7.95 13.59
CA GLU A 235 -13.91 -7.16 14.25
C GLU A 235 -13.36 -5.95 15.03
N LEU A 236 -12.24 -6.11 15.72
CA LEU A 236 -11.67 -5.05 16.56
C LEU A 236 -10.84 -4.04 15.77
N THR A 237 -10.16 -4.49 14.71
CA THR A 237 -9.12 -3.69 14.06
C THR A 237 -9.47 -3.26 12.64
N ASN A 238 -10.37 -3.97 11.96
CA ASN A 238 -10.63 -3.87 10.53
C ASN A 238 -9.36 -4.13 9.67
N PHE A 239 -8.33 -4.71 10.25
CA PHE A 239 -7.14 -5.17 9.52
C PHE A 239 -7.36 -6.60 9.06
N LEU A 240 -7.11 -6.86 7.78
CA LEU A 240 -7.38 -8.16 7.19
C LEU A 240 -6.37 -9.19 7.68
N PRO A 241 -6.81 -10.31 8.28
CA PRO A 241 -5.91 -11.41 8.63
C PRO A 241 -5.10 -11.86 7.41
N ALA A 242 -3.80 -12.07 7.60
CA ALA A 242 -2.92 -12.54 6.52
C ALA A 242 -3.22 -14.00 6.19
N ARG A 243 -4.19 -14.28 5.31
CA ARG A 243 -4.61 -15.63 4.89
C ARG A 243 -5.27 -15.59 3.51
N GLU A 244 -5.19 -16.72 2.80
CA GLU A 244 -5.57 -16.85 1.39
C GLU A 244 -7.07 -17.05 1.19
N ASP A 245 -7.79 -17.47 2.22
CA ASP A 245 -9.20 -17.86 2.16
C ASP A 245 -10.15 -16.81 2.75
N LEU A 246 -9.77 -15.52 2.86
CA LEU A 246 -10.62 -14.51 3.53
C LEU A 246 -12.05 -14.47 2.98
N ILE A 247 -12.22 -14.37 1.66
CA ILE A 247 -13.53 -14.16 1.03
C ILE A 247 -14.44 -15.40 1.14
N ASP A 248 -13.85 -16.59 1.03
CA ASP A 248 -14.61 -17.85 0.99
C ASP A 248 -14.70 -18.54 2.36
N ASN A 249 -13.95 -18.07 3.36
CA ASN A 249 -13.95 -18.70 4.68
C ASN A 249 -15.23 -18.34 5.45
N PRO A 250 -16.02 -19.35 5.89
CA PRO A 250 -17.28 -19.13 6.58
C PRO A 250 -17.20 -18.22 7.81
N ILE A 251 -16.05 -18.13 8.48
CA ILE A 251 -15.89 -17.31 9.69
C ILE A 251 -15.91 -15.80 9.42
N PHE A 252 -15.78 -15.37 8.15
CA PHE A 252 -15.76 -13.95 7.79
C PHE A 252 -16.99 -13.51 6.96
N ILE A 253 -17.84 -14.44 6.50
CA ILE A 253 -18.96 -14.12 5.60
C ILE A 253 -19.90 -13.08 6.22
N GLU A 254 -20.34 -13.29 7.45
CA GLU A 254 -21.24 -12.37 8.15
C GLU A 254 -20.58 -10.99 8.34
N TYR A 255 -19.32 -10.97 8.79
CA TYR A 255 -18.57 -9.73 8.96
C TYR A 255 -18.47 -8.92 7.66
N PHE A 256 -18.16 -9.56 6.52
CA PHE A 256 -18.06 -8.85 5.24
C PHE A 256 -19.40 -8.40 4.66
N ASN A 257 -20.49 -9.10 4.97
CA ASN A 257 -21.84 -8.65 4.62
C ASN A 257 -22.22 -7.37 5.38
N ASP A 258 -21.84 -7.29 6.66
CA ASP A 258 -22.08 -6.12 7.50
C ASP A 258 -21.09 -4.97 7.24
N ASN A 259 -19.92 -5.29 6.68
CA ASN A 259 -18.83 -4.35 6.40
C ASN A 259 -18.40 -4.42 4.92
N PRO A 260 -19.27 -4.02 3.97
CA PRO A 260 -18.99 -4.13 2.54
C PRO A 260 -17.75 -3.35 2.09
N ASP A 261 -17.44 -2.22 2.74
CA ASP A 261 -16.22 -1.46 2.46
C ASP A 261 -14.95 -2.28 2.75
N ILE A 262 -14.94 -3.07 3.83
CA ILE A 262 -13.80 -3.92 4.19
C ILE A 262 -13.69 -5.11 3.23
N LYS A 263 -14.82 -5.61 2.73
CA LYS A 263 -14.85 -6.66 1.71
C LYS A 263 -14.11 -6.24 0.44
N LEU A 264 -14.24 -4.98 0.00
CA LEU A 264 -13.50 -4.47 -1.16
C LEU A 264 -11.98 -4.58 -0.99
N TYR A 265 -11.48 -4.32 0.22
CA TYR A 265 -10.06 -4.51 0.53
C TYR A 265 -9.65 -5.98 0.55
N ALA A 266 -10.52 -6.87 1.06
CA ALA A 266 -10.28 -8.30 1.06
C ALA A 266 -10.21 -8.87 -0.37
N GLU A 267 -11.06 -8.37 -1.27
CA GLU A 267 -11.04 -8.73 -2.70
C GLU A 267 -9.78 -8.22 -3.43
N ALA A 268 -9.17 -7.14 -2.94
CA ALA A 268 -7.90 -6.62 -3.48
C ALA A 268 -6.66 -7.40 -3.02
N LEU A 269 -6.79 -8.34 -2.07
CA LEU A 269 -5.66 -9.03 -1.46
C LEU A 269 -4.86 -9.85 -2.48
N ASP A 270 -5.54 -10.52 -3.42
CA ASP A 270 -4.92 -11.34 -4.47
C ASP A 270 -4.02 -10.52 -5.41
N PHE A 271 -4.25 -9.20 -5.49
CA PHE A 271 -3.49 -8.26 -6.30
C PHE A 271 -2.64 -7.32 -5.44
N SER A 272 -2.43 -7.68 -4.17
CA SER A 272 -1.55 -6.92 -3.29
C SER A 272 -0.11 -7.42 -3.39
N VAL A 273 0.83 -6.48 -3.39
CA VAL A 273 2.27 -6.77 -3.30
C VAL A 273 2.84 -6.27 -1.98
N PRO A 274 3.77 -7.00 -1.36
CA PRO A 274 4.37 -6.61 -0.09
C PRO A 274 5.35 -5.44 -0.27
N LEU A 275 5.73 -4.86 0.86
CA LEU A 275 6.90 -3.98 0.92
C LEU A 275 8.17 -4.77 0.54
N VAL A 276 9.13 -4.12 -0.14
CA VAL A 276 10.40 -4.77 -0.49
C VAL A 276 11.18 -5.12 0.78
N LEU A 277 11.53 -6.40 0.91
CA LEU A 277 12.24 -6.94 2.07
C LEU A 277 13.75 -6.64 1.97
N THR A 278 14.18 -5.52 2.54
CA THR A 278 15.59 -5.10 2.56
C THR A 278 15.98 -4.39 3.87
N PRO A 279 17.18 -4.65 4.41
CA PRO A 279 17.68 -3.93 5.58
C PRO A 279 17.97 -2.43 5.29
N GLN A 280 18.04 -2.04 4.01
CA GLN A 280 18.37 -0.67 3.59
C GLN A 280 17.14 0.22 3.37
N THR A 281 15.95 -0.23 3.79
CA THR A 281 14.66 0.41 3.52
C THR A 281 14.63 1.91 3.85
N VAL A 282 15.14 2.29 5.04
CA VAL A 282 15.14 3.68 5.50
C VAL A 282 16.02 4.56 4.62
N GLU A 283 17.21 4.07 4.25
CA GLU A 283 18.16 4.80 3.42
C GLU A 283 17.62 4.98 1.99
N ILE A 284 17.13 3.88 1.40
CA ILE A 284 16.52 3.85 0.07
C ILE A 284 15.40 4.89 -0.03
N GLN A 285 14.45 4.89 0.91
CA GLN A 285 13.32 5.82 0.84
C GLN A 285 13.69 7.26 1.20
N THR A 286 14.69 7.46 2.06
CA THR A 286 15.26 8.81 2.29
C THR A 286 15.81 9.40 1.00
N ILE A 287 16.45 8.56 0.17
CA ILE A 287 17.01 9.00 -1.12
C ILE A 287 15.95 9.16 -2.18
N LEU A 288 14.95 8.27 -2.22
CA LEU A 288 13.77 8.48 -3.06
C LEU A 288 13.14 9.85 -2.75
N ASN A 289 13.06 10.22 -1.46
CA ASN A 289 12.58 11.54 -1.07
C ASN A 289 13.48 12.67 -1.57
N ARG A 290 14.79 12.55 -1.38
CA ARG A 290 15.76 13.60 -1.71
C ARG A 290 15.91 13.81 -3.22
N GLU A 291 16.04 12.72 -3.98
CA GLU A 291 16.39 12.78 -5.40
C GLU A 291 15.18 12.92 -6.32
N LEU A 292 14.02 12.39 -5.88
CA LEU A 292 12.80 12.35 -6.68
C LEU A 292 11.66 13.15 -6.05
N TRP A 293 11.17 12.75 -4.88
CA TRP A 293 9.90 13.27 -4.34
C TRP A 293 9.91 14.77 -4.08
N GLN A 294 10.87 15.25 -3.29
CA GLN A 294 10.96 16.68 -2.96
C GLN A 294 11.21 17.53 -4.22
N PRO A 295 12.15 17.16 -5.12
CA PRO A 295 12.35 17.90 -6.36
C PRO A 295 11.11 18.02 -7.25
N ILE A 296 10.30 16.97 -7.42
CA ILE A 296 9.11 17.05 -8.29
C ILE A 296 7.99 17.89 -7.65
N ILE A 297 7.81 17.84 -6.32
CA ILE A 297 6.82 18.67 -5.62
C ILE A 297 7.10 20.15 -5.87
N PHE A 298 8.36 20.56 -5.73
CA PHE A 298 8.78 21.95 -5.81
C PHE A 298 9.21 22.38 -7.22
N GLY A 299 9.05 21.52 -8.24
CA GLY A 299 9.40 21.84 -9.62
C GLY A 299 10.90 22.06 -9.86
N LEU A 300 11.77 21.48 -9.02
CA LEU A 300 13.22 21.65 -9.08
C LEU A 300 13.90 20.70 -10.07
N LYS A 301 13.24 19.59 -10.43
CA LYS A 301 13.69 18.63 -11.44
C LYS A 301 12.51 18.22 -12.32
N SER A 302 12.78 17.91 -13.58
CA SER A 302 11.81 17.22 -14.44
C SER A 302 11.63 15.77 -13.96
N PRO A 303 10.47 15.14 -14.24
CA PRO A 303 10.22 13.74 -13.88
C PRO A 303 11.30 12.76 -14.35
N ALA A 304 11.78 12.91 -15.59
CA ALA A 304 12.83 12.05 -16.14
C ALA A 304 14.17 12.17 -15.38
N ILE A 305 14.58 13.39 -15.05
CA ILE A 305 15.82 13.64 -14.29
C ILE A 305 15.69 13.12 -12.86
N ALA A 306 14.57 13.43 -12.20
CA ALA A 306 14.25 12.99 -10.84
C ALA A 306 14.26 11.45 -10.71
N SER A 307 13.61 10.76 -11.65
CA SER A 307 13.54 9.30 -11.71
C SER A 307 14.91 8.68 -11.92
N ARG A 308 15.68 9.15 -12.90
CA ARG A 308 17.04 8.69 -13.19
C ARG A 308 17.99 8.88 -12.01
N ASP A 309 17.99 10.06 -11.40
CA ASP A 309 18.91 10.38 -10.31
C ASP A 309 18.63 9.53 -9.06
N ALA A 310 17.35 9.34 -8.72
CA ALA A 310 16.95 8.42 -7.66
C ALA A 310 17.35 6.98 -7.98
N ASN A 311 17.10 6.53 -9.21
CA ASN A 311 17.44 5.19 -9.66
C ASN A 311 18.94 4.90 -9.50
N GLN A 312 19.79 5.76 -10.06
CA GLN A 312 21.24 5.62 -10.00
C GLN A 312 21.77 5.66 -8.56
N THR A 313 21.25 6.55 -7.74
CA THR A 313 21.73 6.73 -6.35
C THR A 313 21.33 5.54 -5.48
N ILE A 314 20.08 5.08 -5.58
CA ILE A 314 19.59 3.91 -4.85
C ILE A 314 20.33 2.65 -5.32
N GLN A 315 20.57 2.49 -6.62
CA GLN A 315 21.31 1.34 -7.13
C GLN A 315 22.76 1.30 -6.61
N ARG A 316 23.44 2.45 -6.46
CA ARG A 316 24.76 2.49 -5.83
C ARG A 316 24.73 1.97 -4.39
N ILE A 317 23.66 2.26 -3.65
CA ILE A 317 23.50 1.81 -2.26
C ILE A 317 23.21 0.32 -2.15
N LEU A 318 22.36 -0.19 -3.05
CA LEU A 318 22.14 -1.63 -3.17
C LEU A 318 23.46 -2.37 -3.49
N LYS A 319 24.30 -1.76 -4.33
CA LYS A 319 25.62 -2.31 -4.69
C LYS A 319 26.65 -2.20 -3.56
N SER A 320 26.67 -1.09 -2.83
CA SER A 320 27.62 -0.90 -1.73
C SER A 320 27.31 -1.81 -0.55
N GLY A 321 26.02 -2.07 -0.28
CA GLY A 321 25.54 -2.98 0.78
C GLY A 321 26.08 -2.67 2.19
N PRO A 322 25.56 -3.33 3.23
CA PRO A 322 26.34 -3.65 4.42
C PRO A 322 27.35 -4.78 4.17
#